data_AF-A0A8T1TPL8-F1
#
_entry.id   AF-A0A8T1TPL8-F1
#
_cell.length_a   1.000
_cell.length_b   1.000
_cell.length_c   1.000
_cell.angle_alpha   90.00
_cell.angle_beta   90.00
_cell.angle_gamma   90.00
#
_symmetry.space_group_name_H-M   'P 1'
#
loop_
_entity.id
_entity.type
_entity.pdbx_description
1 polymer ?
#
loop_
_entity_poly.entity_id
_entity_poly.type
_entity_poly.pdbx_seq_one_letter_code
_entity_poly.pdbx_strand_id
1 'polypeptide(L)'
;MVDKYIRIRDAANHVAAVEYLLPRGSAHRRIVALHEKLKELNSYPGMGHYLDEDEAIVHSPVFESALIKITSLRTLSSAELKTLEPFRSRRERVRRKSPQRRTSVNYMYNEKH
;
A
#
# COMPACT_ATOMS: atom_id res chain seq x y z
N MET A 1 -12.04 -4.44 10.57
CA MET A 1 -11.42 -3.14 10.96
C MET A 1 -11.73 -1.96 10.05
N VAL A 2 -11.43 -1.97 8.76
CA VAL A 2 -11.69 -0.81 7.84
C VAL A 2 -13.19 -0.50 7.72
N ASP A 3 -14.00 -1.56 7.64
CA ASP A 3 -15.47 -1.48 7.61
C ASP A 3 -16.02 -0.81 8.89
N LYS A 4 -15.47 -1.19 10.05
CA LYS A 4 -15.79 -0.60 11.36
C LYS A 4 -15.44 0.89 11.43
N TYR A 5 -14.31 1.29 10.86
CA TYR A 5 -13.95 2.72 10.75
C TYR A 5 -14.98 3.51 9.92
N ILE A 6 -15.44 2.98 8.78
CA ILE A 6 -16.41 3.68 7.93
C ILE A 6 -17.73 3.86 8.68
N ARG A 7 -18.24 2.80 9.33
CA ARG A 7 -19.48 2.85 10.13
C ARG A 7 -19.38 3.85 11.29
N ILE A 8 -18.29 3.83 12.04
CA ILE A 8 -18.07 4.75 13.16
C ILE A 8 -17.95 6.19 12.66
N ARG A 9 -17.26 6.42 11.55
CA ARG A 9 -17.11 7.75 10.96
C ARG A 9 -18.43 8.31 10.46
N ASP A 10 -19.24 7.50 9.78
CA ASP A 10 -20.54 7.94 9.27
C ASP A 10 -21.47 8.30 10.43
N ALA A 11 -21.49 7.48 11.49
CA ALA A 11 -22.22 7.80 12.72
C ALA A 11 -21.69 9.09 13.39
N ALA A 12 -20.37 9.26 13.48
CA ALA A 12 -19.74 10.43 14.09
C ALA A 12 -19.91 11.72 13.26
N ASN A 13 -20.07 11.62 11.95
CA ASN A 13 -20.25 12.77 11.05
C ASN A 13 -21.56 13.52 11.31
N HIS A 14 -22.54 12.88 11.94
CA HIS A 14 -23.78 13.54 12.37
C HIS A 14 -23.62 14.34 13.67
N VAL A 15 -22.46 14.26 14.34
CA VAL A 15 -22.16 14.99 15.57
C VAL A 15 -21.24 16.16 15.25
N ALA A 16 -21.80 17.37 15.18
CA ALA A 16 -21.08 18.59 14.79
C ALA A 16 -19.81 18.86 15.63
N ALA A 17 -19.80 18.50 16.92
CA ALA A 17 -18.64 18.68 17.80
C ALA A 17 -17.43 17.81 17.43
N VAL A 18 -17.66 16.66 16.79
CA VAL A 18 -16.63 15.64 16.51
C VAL A 18 -16.10 15.75 15.07
N GLU A 19 -16.76 16.54 14.22
CA GLU A 19 -16.44 16.68 12.80
C GLU A 19 -14.96 17.06 12.56
N TYR A 20 -14.38 17.90 13.44
CA TYR A 20 -12.98 18.34 13.35
C TYR A 20 -11.95 17.26 13.70
N LEU A 21 -12.36 16.20 14.38
CA LEU A 21 -11.51 15.09 14.79
C LEU A 21 -11.48 13.96 13.77
N LEU A 22 -12.41 13.95 12.82
CA LEU A 22 -12.49 12.91 11.80
C LEU A 22 -11.47 13.15 10.69
N PRO A 23 -10.82 12.08 10.15
CA PRO A 23 -9.98 12.23 8.97
C PRO A 23 -10.79 12.82 7.82
N ARG A 24 -10.39 14.01 7.36
CA ARG A 24 -11.06 14.76 6.29
C ARG A 24 -10.34 14.62 4.95
N GLY A 25 -11.03 14.98 3.87
CA GLY A 25 -10.45 15.12 2.54
C GLY A 25 -9.77 13.85 2.02
N SER A 26 -8.46 13.94 1.75
CA SER A 26 -7.69 12.89 1.10
C SER A 26 -7.53 11.61 1.95
N ALA A 27 -7.43 11.73 3.28
CA ALA A 27 -7.28 10.59 4.17
C ALA A 27 -8.52 9.69 4.13
N HIS A 28 -9.72 10.27 4.24
CA HIS A 28 -10.96 9.51 4.14
C HIS A 28 -11.14 8.85 2.78
N ARG A 29 -10.92 9.59 1.67
CA ARG A 29 -11.06 9.02 0.32
C ARG A 29 -10.17 7.79 0.11
N ARG A 30 -8.98 7.76 0.72
CA ARG A 30 -8.07 6.63 0.63
C ARG A 30 -8.54 5.44 1.47
N ILE A 31 -9.15 5.69 2.62
CA ILE A 31 -9.75 4.63 3.44
C ILE A 31 -10.94 3.99 2.70
N VAL A 32 -11.77 4.79 2.04
CA VAL A 32 -12.85 4.28 1.19
C VAL A 32 -12.29 3.49 0.01
N ALA A 33 -11.27 4.00 -0.69
CA ALA A 33 -10.64 3.28 -1.79
C ALA A 33 -9.98 1.95 -1.34
N LEU A 34 -9.41 1.92 -0.14
CA LEU A 34 -8.86 0.71 0.47
C LEU A 34 -9.97 -0.29 0.82
N HIS A 35 -11.09 0.20 1.33
CA HIS A 35 -12.25 -0.63 1.64
C HIS A 35 -12.80 -1.33 0.39
N GLU A 36 -12.94 -0.60 -0.72
CA GLU A 36 -13.38 -1.18 -1.99
C GLU A 36 -12.41 -2.24 -2.51
N LYS A 37 -11.10 -2.00 -2.40
CA LYS A 37 -10.07 -3.00 -2.77
C LYS A 37 -10.13 -4.25 -1.89
N LEU A 38 -10.41 -4.10 -0.60
CA LEU A 38 -10.56 -5.24 0.31
C LEU A 38 -11.83 -6.05 -0.02
N LYS A 39 -12.93 -5.39 -0.40
CA LYS A 39 -14.14 -6.06 -0.89
C LYS A 39 -13.90 -6.83 -2.19
N GLU A 40 -13.18 -6.22 -3.13
CA GLU A 40 -12.78 -6.87 -4.37
C GLU A 40 -11.90 -8.09 -4.07
N LEU A 41 -10.96 -8.00 -3.13
CA LEU A 41 -10.15 -9.14 -2.73
C LEU A 41 -10.99 -10.26 -2.08
N ASN A 42 -11.98 -9.88 -1.27
CA ASN A 42 -12.89 -10.80 -0.59
C ASN A 42 -13.81 -11.56 -1.56
N SER A 43 -14.09 -11.00 -2.74
CA SER A 43 -14.91 -11.67 -3.76
C SER A 43 -14.15 -12.71 -4.57
N TYR A 44 -12.81 -12.78 -4.45
CA TYR A 44 -12.03 -13.84 -5.07
C TYR A 44 -12.22 -15.18 -4.35
N PRO A 45 -12.51 -16.27 -5.08
CA PRO A 45 -12.66 -17.60 -4.51
C PRO A 45 -11.44 -18.00 -3.67
N GLY A 46 -11.66 -18.42 -2.43
CA GLY A 46 -10.60 -18.88 -1.53
C GLY A 46 -9.73 -17.76 -0.92
N MET A 47 -10.06 -16.48 -1.15
CA MET A 47 -9.40 -15.36 -0.46
C MET A 47 -10.22 -14.82 0.70
N GLY A 48 -11.53 -15.07 0.71
CA GLY A 48 -12.41 -14.40 1.66
C GLY A 48 -12.20 -14.79 3.11
N HIS A 49 -11.92 -16.07 3.38
CA HIS A 49 -11.68 -16.53 4.75
C HIS A 49 -10.47 -15.85 5.37
N TYR A 50 -9.39 -15.61 4.62
CA TYR A 50 -8.21 -14.87 5.09
C TYR A 50 -8.49 -13.42 5.49
N LEU A 51 -9.66 -12.87 5.17
CA LEU A 51 -10.03 -11.50 5.53
C LEU A 51 -11.11 -11.44 6.61
N ASP A 52 -11.51 -12.60 7.15
CA ASP A 52 -12.46 -12.69 8.25
C ASP A 52 -11.90 -12.04 9.52
N GLU A 53 -12.79 -11.46 10.34
CA GLU A 53 -12.40 -10.71 11.53
C GLU A 53 -11.62 -11.56 12.56
N ASP A 54 -11.76 -12.89 12.51
CA ASP A 54 -11.12 -13.83 13.43
C ASP A 54 -9.80 -14.41 12.90
N GLU A 55 -9.41 -14.10 11.65
CA GLU A 55 -8.20 -14.67 11.05
C GLU A 55 -6.91 -13.98 11.50
N ALA A 56 -5.86 -14.79 11.68
CA ALA A 56 -4.59 -14.34 12.24
C ALA A 56 -3.87 -13.29 11.36
N ILE A 57 -4.09 -13.32 10.05
CA ILE A 57 -3.48 -12.38 9.11
C ILE A 57 -4.02 -10.96 9.27
N VAL A 58 -5.27 -10.79 9.70
CA VAL A 58 -5.90 -9.48 9.90
C VAL A 58 -5.39 -8.81 11.18
N HIS A 59 -4.99 -9.62 12.17
CA HIS A 59 -4.35 -9.21 13.42
C HIS A 59 -2.81 -9.21 13.35
N SER A 60 -2.25 -9.42 12.16
CA SER A 60 -0.80 -9.37 11.97
C SER A 60 -0.29 -7.93 12.13
N PRO A 61 0.76 -7.70 12.95
CA PRO A 61 1.36 -6.37 13.09
C PRO A 61 1.80 -5.73 11.76
N VAL A 62 2.16 -6.56 10.78
CA VAL A 62 2.57 -6.14 9.43
C VAL A 62 1.35 -5.64 8.64
N PHE A 63 0.22 -6.32 8.76
CA PHE A 63 -1.01 -5.95 8.08
C PHE A 63 -1.57 -4.64 8.64
N GLU A 64 -1.66 -4.54 9.97
CA GLU A 64 -2.13 -3.33 10.66
C GLU A 64 -1.23 -2.12 10.40
N SER A 65 0.09 -2.29 10.49
CA SER A 65 1.03 -1.20 10.20
C SER A 65 0.95 -0.72 8.75
N ALA A 66 0.79 -1.63 7.79
CA ALA A 66 0.59 -1.27 6.39
C ALA A 66 -0.70 -0.47 6.19
N LEU A 67 -1.82 -0.87 6.82
CA LEU A 67 -3.07 -0.12 6.79
C LEU A 67 -2.88 1.29 7.38
N ILE A 68 -2.30 1.39 8.58
CA ILE A 68 -2.06 2.68 9.26
C ILE A 68 -1.17 3.61 8.42
N LYS A 69 -0.18 3.05 7.71
CA LYS A 69 0.73 3.85 6.86
C LYS A 69 0.10 4.28 5.56
N ILE A 70 -0.70 3.40 4.95
CA ILE A 70 -1.55 3.78 3.82
C ILE A 70 -2.47 4.92 4.28
N THR A 71 -3.16 4.85 5.41
CA THR A 71 -4.07 5.94 5.80
C THR A 71 -3.36 7.23 6.20
N SER A 72 -2.18 7.13 6.83
CA SER A 72 -1.47 8.28 7.42
C SER A 72 -0.45 8.97 6.50
N LEU A 73 -0.33 8.58 5.23
CA LEU A 73 0.67 9.12 4.27
C LEU A 73 2.13 8.94 4.74
N ARG A 74 2.40 8.00 5.64
CA ARG A 74 3.75 7.76 6.15
C ARG A 74 4.47 6.75 5.27
N THR A 75 5.75 6.98 5.03
CA THR A 75 6.60 6.01 4.33
C THR A 75 6.78 4.75 5.18
N LEU A 76 6.79 3.60 4.53
CA LEU A 76 7.16 2.33 5.16
C LEU A 76 8.63 2.40 5.59
N SER A 77 8.92 1.95 6.82
CA SER A 77 10.28 1.85 7.32
C SER A 77 11.03 0.74 6.60
N SER A 78 12.37 0.76 6.68
CA SER A 78 13.22 -0.29 6.11
C SER A 78 12.85 -1.69 6.62
N ALA A 79 12.51 -1.81 7.91
CA ALA A 79 12.12 -3.07 8.52
C ALA A 79 10.81 -3.62 7.93
N GLU A 80 9.78 -2.79 7.76
CA GLU A 80 8.51 -3.25 7.18
C GLU A 80 8.64 -3.54 5.70
N LEU A 81 9.43 -2.75 4.97
CA LEU A 81 9.72 -3.03 3.56
C LEU A 81 10.37 -4.40 3.40
N LYS A 82 11.25 -4.80 4.33
CA LYS A 82 11.87 -6.12 4.36
C LYS A 82 10.84 -7.22 4.59
N THR A 83 9.90 -7.03 5.52
CA THR A 83 8.84 -8.01 5.81
C THR A 83 7.82 -8.12 4.67
N LEU A 84 7.65 -7.07 3.86
CA LEU A 84 6.74 -7.04 2.73
C LEU A 84 7.35 -7.55 1.42
N GLU A 85 8.65 -7.87 1.37
CA GLU A 85 9.32 -8.43 0.18
C GLU A 85 8.61 -9.66 -0.42
N PRO A 86 8.12 -10.63 0.37
CA PRO A 86 7.37 -11.79 -0.16
C PRO A 86 6.09 -11.40 -0.92
N PHE A 87 5.49 -10.26 -0.57
CA PHE A 87 4.24 -9.77 -1.15
C PHE A 87 4.45 -8.79 -2.32
N ARG A 88 5.71 -8.46 -2.67
CA ARG A 88 5.99 -7.59 -3.82
C ARG A 88 5.70 -8.31 -5.14
N SER A 89 4.77 -7.76 -5.90
CA SER A 89 4.46 -8.26 -7.24
C SER A 89 5.68 -8.23 -8.17
N ARG A 90 5.76 -9.19 -9.11
CA ARG A 90 6.87 -9.31 -10.09
C ARG A 90 7.07 -8.04 -10.93
N ARG A 91 6.04 -7.19 -11.07
CA ARG A 91 6.09 -5.92 -11.82
C ARG A 91 6.83 -4.80 -11.09
N GLU A 92 6.87 -4.83 -9.76
CA GLU A 92 7.60 -3.83 -8.94
C GLU A 92 9.13 -4.05 -8.99
N ARG A 93 9.56 -5.32 -9.21
CA ARG A 93 10.98 -5.70 -9.27
C ARG A 93 11.74 -5.05 -10.44
N VAL A 94 11.03 -4.63 -11.49
CA VAL A 94 11.63 -4.07 -12.72
C VAL A 94 11.95 -2.57 -12.59
N ARG A 95 11.41 -1.86 -11.60
CA ARG A 95 11.61 -0.39 -11.47
C ARG A 95 12.87 0.02 -10.71
N ARG A 96 13.68 -0.92 -10.22
CA ARG A 96 15.02 -0.58 -9.71
C ARG A 96 15.97 -0.41 -10.90
N LYS A 97 16.15 0.87 -11.27
CA LYS A 97 17.00 1.37 -12.35
C LYS A 97 18.28 0.54 -12.52
N SER A 98 18.47 -0.03 -13.71
CA SER A 98 19.77 -0.48 -14.19
C SER A 98 20.77 0.67 -14.10
N PRO A 99 22.03 0.46 -13.68
CA PRO A 99 23.03 1.51 -13.73
C PRO A 99 23.26 1.90 -15.20
N GLN A 100 23.09 3.17 -15.52
CA GLN A 100 23.61 3.76 -16.76
C GLN A 100 25.10 3.44 -16.84
N ARG A 101 25.47 2.48 -17.69
CA ARG A 101 26.85 2.32 -18.15
C ARG A 101 27.19 3.55 -18.99
N ARG A 102 27.82 4.54 -18.35
CA ARG A 102 28.72 5.47 -19.03
C ARG A 102 29.84 4.65 -19.65
N THR A 103 29.79 4.41 -20.96
CA THR A 103 30.98 4.08 -21.73
C THR A 103 31.35 5.30 -22.54
N SER A 104 32.25 6.10 -21.97
CA SER A 104 33.12 7.00 -22.71
C SER A 104 34.48 6.29 -22.73
N VAL A 105 34.95 5.79 -23.88
CA VAL A 105 36.35 5.82 -24.29
C VAL A 105 36.39 5.58 -25.81
N ASN A 106 36.85 6.63 -26.49
CA ASN A 106 37.32 6.67 -27.88
C ASN A 106 38.46 5.67 -28.11
N TYR A 107 38.61 5.12 -29.32
CA TYR A 107 39.83 5.14 -30.16
C TYR A 107 39.76 4.10 -31.28
N MET A 108 40.43 4.43 -32.39
CA MET A 108 40.73 3.63 -33.60
C MET A 108 39.79 3.78 -34.79
N TYR A 109 39.81 4.97 -35.40
CA TYR A 109 39.91 5.01 -36.86
C TYR A 109 41.37 4.79 -37.24
N ASN A 110 41.67 3.71 -37.95
CA ASN A 110 42.84 3.68 -38.81
C ASN A 110 42.54 2.86 -40.08
N GLU A 111 42.62 3.57 -41.21
CA GLU A 111 42.90 3.18 -42.59
C GLU A 111 42.62 1.74 -43.09
N LYS A 112 41.90 1.63 -44.22
CA LYS A 112 42.42 1.36 -45.59
C LYS A 112 41.31 0.85 -46.50
N HIS A 113 40.96 1.61 -47.54
CA HIS A 113 40.94 1.24 -48.97
C HIS A 113 40.30 2.36 -49.79
#